data_AF-A0A962E4Q7-F1
#
_entry.id   AF-A0A962E4Q7-F1
#
_cell.length_a   1.000
_cell.length_b   1.000
_cell.length_c   1.000
_cell.angle_alpha   90.00
_cell.angle_beta   90.00
_cell.angle_gamma   90.00
#
_symmetry.space_group_name_H-M   'P 1'
#
loop_
_entity.id
_entity.type
_entity.pdbx_description
1 polymer ?
#
loop_
_entity_poly.entity_id
_entity_poly.type
_entity_poly.pdbx_seq_one_letter_code
_entity_poly.pdbx_strand_id
1 'polypeptide(L)'
;MTCGKQPLLISLPHDGTEIPPAIAARMQPWASAVADTDWHVGRFYQPLAQALGASLIRPRWSRYVIDLNRPADGKPLYPGRTETGLLPLVGFDGRALYLEGQQPDEAEQQGRVEAYWRPYHQALAAELTRLRQFHDRVLLWEGHSIRSVCPMFFEGTLSDFNLGTADGASASGQLLAKLCAELDQQDGYRWVANGRFKGGYITRQYGQPETGIHAVQMEMTQACYMDERPPFPWDAERAAPAQQVVAKLLEVALGWISESAG
;
A
#
# COMPACT_ATOMS: atom_id res chain seq x y z
N MET A 1 3.83 10.35 -10.62
CA MET A 1 4.26 9.01 -11.06
C MET A 1 5.57 9.14 -11.81
N THR A 2 6.48 8.19 -11.63
CA THR A 2 7.68 8.03 -12.45
C THR A 2 7.53 6.74 -13.24
N CYS A 3 7.71 6.79 -14.56
CA CYS A 3 7.62 5.61 -15.42
C CYS A 3 9.00 4.97 -15.59
N GLY A 4 9.10 3.68 -15.27
CA GLY A 4 10.25 2.82 -15.50
C GLY A 4 10.11 2.00 -16.79
N LYS A 5 11.08 1.10 -17.01
CA LYS A 5 11.07 0.18 -18.18
C LYS A 5 10.95 -1.28 -17.79
N GLN A 6 11.23 -1.63 -16.53
CA GLN A 6 11.08 -3.00 -16.04
C GLN A 6 9.60 -3.36 -15.86
N PRO A 7 9.23 -4.65 -15.90
CA PRO A 7 7.87 -5.14 -15.65
C PRO A 7 7.47 -5.05 -14.16
N LEU A 8 7.74 -3.92 -13.53
CA LEU A 8 7.49 -3.65 -12.11
C LEU A 8 6.89 -2.25 -11.95
N LEU A 9 5.69 -2.19 -11.41
CA LEU A 9 5.05 -0.98 -10.90
C LEU A 9 4.93 -1.08 -9.38
N ILE A 10 5.56 -0.15 -8.67
CA ILE A 10 5.41 0.02 -7.22
C ILE A 10 4.32 1.07 -6.98
N SER A 11 3.31 0.70 -6.21
CA SER A 11 2.15 1.54 -5.86
C SER A 11 2.14 1.79 -4.35
N LEU A 12 2.17 3.06 -3.94
CA LEU A 12 2.18 3.49 -2.53
C LEU A 12 0.96 4.39 -2.25
N PRO A 13 -0.26 3.83 -2.18
CA PRO A 13 -1.51 4.59 -2.18
C PRO A 13 -1.76 5.39 -0.89
N HIS A 14 -0.95 5.20 0.15
CA HIS A 14 -1.11 5.84 1.45
C HIS A 14 0.08 6.74 1.86
N ASP A 15 1.02 7.01 0.95
CA ASP A 15 2.18 7.92 1.19
C ASP A 15 1.80 9.42 1.20
N GLY A 16 0.57 9.75 0.80
CA GLY A 16 0.08 11.13 0.75
C GLY A 16 -0.17 11.71 2.15
N THR A 17 0.08 13.01 2.31
CA THR A 17 -0.01 13.70 3.62
C THR A 17 -0.86 14.95 3.57
N GLU A 18 -1.16 15.49 2.38
CA GLU A 18 -1.91 16.74 2.27
C GLU A 18 -3.41 16.51 2.44
N ILE A 19 -4.09 17.49 3.05
CA ILE A 19 -5.55 17.55 3.16
C ILE A 19 -6.00 18.88 2.55
N PRO A 20 -6.95 18.89 1.58
CA PRO A 20 -7.49 20.12 1.02
C PRO A 20 -8.07 21.02 2.12
N PRO A 21 -7.84 22.36 2.08
CA PRO A 21 -8.29 23.25 3.16
C PRO A 21 -9.78 23.16 3.50
N ALA A 22 -10.65 22.99 2.49
CA ALA A 22 -12.09 22.85 2.70
C ALA A 22 -12.46 21.58 3.49
N ILE A 23 -11.69 20.50 3.32
CA ILE A 23 -11.87 19.25 4.07
C ILE A 23 -11.24 19.39 5.46
N ALA A 24 -10.04 19.96 5.55
CA ALA A 24 -9.33 20.17 6.81
C ALA A 24 -10.13 21.04 7.80
N ALA A 25 -10.83 22.08 7.31
CA ALA A 25 -11.66 22.96 8.13
C ALA A 25 -12.83 22.25 8.83
N ARG A 26 -13.20 21.05 8.37
CA ARG A 26 -14.28 20.21 8.91
C ARG A 26 -13.77 19.09 9.80
N MET A 27 -12.47 18.86 9.82
CA MET A 27 -11.83 17.81 10.58
C MET A 27 -11.50 18.27 12.00
N GLN A 28 -11.34 17.30 12.91
CA GLN A 28 -10.81 17.56 14.23
C GLN A 28 -9.37 18.10 14.12
N PRO A 29 -8.93 19.01 15.01
CA PRO A 29 -7.58 19.60 14.94
C PRO A 29 -6.45 18.56 14.90
N TRP A 30 -6.61 17.43 15.58
CA TRP A 30 -5.62 16.35 15.61
C TRP A 30 -5.43 15.65 14.25
N ALA A 31 -6.42 15.70 13.36
CA ALA A 31 -6.38 15.04 12.05
C ALA A 31 -5.31 15.65 11.13
N SER A 32 -4.89 16.89 11.38
CA SER A 32 -3.79 17.56 10.67
C SER A 32 -2.45 16.82 10.77
N ALA A 33 -2.28 15.98 11.79
CA ALA A 33 -1.10 15.14 11.95
C ALA A 33 -1.06 13.94 10.99
N VAL A 34 -2.17 13.59 10.33
CA VAL A 34 -2.30 12.45 9.41
C VAL A 34 -1.64 11.17 9.94
N ALA A 35 -1.91 10.85 11.21
CA ALA A 35 -1.23 9.78 11.93
C ALA A 35 -1.35 8.37 11.30
N ASP A 36 -2.39 8.15 10.49
CA ASP A 36 -2.64 6.87 9.82
C ASP A 36 -2.02 6.78 8.41
N THR A 37 -1.29 7.82 7.98
CA THR A 37 -0.47 7.78 6.77
C THR A 37 0.61 6.71 6.91
N ASP A 38 0.94 6.08 5.78
CA ASP A 38 2.04 5.13 5.66
C ASP A 38 3.36 5.93 5.61
N TRP A 39 3.70 6.58 6.72
CA TRP A 39 4.77 7.58 6.79
C TRP A 39 6.09 7.03 6.27
N HIS A 40 6.78 7.84 5.47
CA HIS A 40 8.07 7.55 4.83
C HIS A 40 8.10 6.33 3.90
N VAL A 41 6.98 5.68 3.59
CA VAL A 41 6.98 4.54 2.67
C VAL A 41 7.50 4.95 1.28
N GLY A 42 7.19 6.18 0.83
CA GLY A 42 7.77 6.77 -0.37
C GLY A 42 9.28 6.96 -0.29
N ARG A 43 9.80 7.44 0.84
CA ARG A 43 11.24 7.58 1.10
C ARG A 43 11.94 6.21 1.13
N PHE A 44 11.27 5.19 1.65
CA PHE A 44 11.76 3.83 1.73
C PHE A 44 11.88 3.20 0.33
N TYR A 45 10.83 3.27 -0.49
CA TYR A 45 10.78 2.58 -1.79
C TYR A 45 11.41 3.36 -2.94
N GLN A 46 11.51 4.69 -2.87
CA GLN A 46 12.06 5.50 -3.96
C GLN A 46 13.47 5.07 -4.43
N PRO A 47 14.48 4.85 -3.56
CA PRO A 47 15.78 4.38 -4.01
C PRO A 47 15.73 2.96 -4.60
N LEU A 48 14.86 2.09 -4.09
CA LEU A 48 14.67 0.72 -4.62
C LEU A 48 14.08 0.76 -6.03
N ALA A 49 13.05 1.56 -6.23
CA ALA A 49 12.41 1.75 -7.53
C ALA A 49 13.39 2.30 -8.57
N GLN A 50 14.24 3.26 -8.17
CA GLN A 50 15.27 3.83 -9.03
C GLN A 50 16.34 2.78 -9.41
N ALA A 51 16.85 2.04 -8.45
CA ALA A 51 17.87 1.01 -8.67
C ALA A 51 17.37 -0.09 -9.63
N LEU A 52 16.09 -0.47 -9.50
CA LEU A 52 15.47 -1.49 -10.34
C LEU A 52 14.91 -0.93 -11.65
N GLY A 53 14.93 0.38 -11.90
CA GLY A 53 14.30 0.97 -13.09
C GLY A 53 12.78 0.72 -13.18
N ALA A 54 12.14 0.61 -12.01
CA ALA A 54 10.72 0.35 -11.83
C ALA A 54 9.88 1.63 -11.97
N SER A 55 8.61 1.46 -12.32
CA SER A 55 7.62 2.52 -12.22
C SER A 55 7.21 2.73 -10.76
N LEU A 56 6.93 3.98 -10.37
CA LEU A 56 6.53 4.33 -9.01
C LEU A 56 5.37 5.34 -9.01
N ILE A 57 4.27 4.99 -8.35
CA ILE A 57 3.10 5.87 -8.18
C ILE A 57 2.82 6.14 -6.70
N ARG A 58 2.60 7.42 -6.38
CA ARG A 58 2.31 7.94 -5.03
C ARG A 58 1.26 9.04 -5.15
N PRO A 59 0.29 9.13 -4.22
CA PRO A 59 -0.67 10.23 -4.20
C PRO A 59 -0.08 11.46 -3.51
N ARG A 60 -0.72 12.60 -3.74
CA ARG A 60 -0.49 13.83 -2.96
C ARG A 60 -1.32 13.85 -1.67
N TRP A 61 -2.57 13.44 -1.79
CA TRP A 61 -3.57 13.56 -0.74
C TRP A 61 -3.53 12.40 0.25
N SER A 62 -3.73 12.71 1.53
CA SER A 62 -3.79 11.72 2.60
C SER A 62 -5.00 10.80 2.44
N ARG A 63 -4.86 9.57 2.98
CA ARG A 63 -5.97 8.62 3.10
C ARG A 63 -7.17 9.16 3.88
N TYR A 64 -6.99 10.17 4.73
CA TYR A 64 -8.10 10.88 5.38
C TYR A 64 -8.99 11.65 4.40
N VAL A 65 -8.46 12.03 3.24
CA VAL A 65 -9.23 12.62 2.14
C VAL A 65 -10.00 11.54 1.42
N ILE A 66 -9.33 10.48 0.98
CA ILE A 66 -9.92 9.30 0.36
C ILE A 66 -8.92 8.14 0.43
N ASP A 67 -9.38 6.96 0.83
CA ASP A 67 -8.55 5.77 0.85
C ASP A 67 -8.53 5.12 -0.55
N LEU A 68 -7.41 5.30 -1.26
CA LEU A 68 -7.20 4.78 -2.61
C LEU A 68 -7.14 3.24 -2.67
N ASN A 69 -6.98 2.57 -1.52
CA ASN A 69 -6.99 1.11 -1.46
C ASN A 69 -8.37 0.56 -1.02
N ARG A 70 -9.44 1.31 -1.30
CA ARG A 70 -10.84 0.91 -1.13
C ARG A 70 -11.64 0.99 -2.44
N PRO A 71 -12.72 0.19 -2.58
CA PRO A 71 -13.64 0.32 -3.69
C PRO A 71 -14.25 1.72 -3.78
N ALA A 72 -14.39 2.25 -5.00
CA ALA A 72 -14.99 3.57 -5.25
C ALA A 72 -16.47 3.67 -4.81
N ASP A 73 -17.18 2.54 -4.72
CA ASP A 73 -18.55 2.48 -4.24
C ASP A 73 -18.64 2.40 -2.70
N GLY A 74 -17.50 2.41 -2.00
CA GLY A 74 -17.43 2.40 -0.53
C GLY A 74 -17.79 1.06 0.10
N LYS A 75 -17.99 0.00 -0.69
CA LYS A 75 -18.34 -1.32 -0.14
C LYS A 75 -17.23 -1.84 0.78
N PRO A 76 -17.60 -2.49 1.90
CA PRO A 76 -16.66 -3.18 2.76
C PRO A 76 -15.81 -4.18 1.99
N LEU A 77 -14.50 -4.19 2.26
CA LEU A 77 -13.56 -5.13 1.63
C LEU A 77 -13.41 -6.41 2.45
N TYR A 78 -13.53 -6.31 3.79
CA TYR A 78 -13.39 -7.42 4.70
C TYR A 78 -14.66 -7.60 5.55
N PRO A 79 -15.70 -8.26 5.02
CA PRO A 79 -16.93 -8.54 5.77
C PRO A 79 -16.62 -9.22 7.12
N GLY A 80 -17.15 -8.66 8.20
CA GLY A 80 -16.95 -9.19 9.56
C GLY A 80 -15.61 -8.84 10.21
N ARG A 81 -14.77 -7.99 9.59
CA ARG A 81 -13.55 -7.44 10.22
C ARG A 81 -13.66 -5.93 10.36
N THR A 82 -13.04 -5.39 11.41
CA THR A 82 -12.90 -3.95 11.59
C THR A 82 -12.04 -3.38 10.46
N GLU A 83 -12.56 -2.35 9.80
CA GLU A 83 -11.90 -1.63 8.73
C GLU A 83 -12.37 -0.18 8.65
N THR A 84 -11.54 0.69 8.06
CA THR A 84 -11.94 2.03 7.63
C THR A 84 -12.54 1.98 6.22
N GLY A 85 -13.52 2.85 5.96
CA GLY A 85 -14.16 2.98 4.65
C GLY A 85 -13.37 3.82 3.64
N LEU A 86 -13.93 3.97 2.43
CA LEU A 86 -13.39 4.81 1.36
C LEU A 86 -13.14 6.26 1.81
N LEU A 87 -14.07 6.82 2.58
CA LEU A 87 -13.86 8.07 3.31
C LEU A 87 -13.79 7.72 4.81
N PRO A 88 -12.57 7.70 5.40
CA PRO A 88 -12.44 7.38 6.82
C PRO A 88 -13.19 8.39 7.69
N LEU A 89 -14.07 7.90 8.57
CA LEU A 89 -14.78 8.70 9.56
C LEU A 89 -14.13 8.67 10.94
N VAL A 90 -13.28 7.67 11.19
CA VAL A 90 -12.51 7.49 12.41
C VAL A 90 -11.05 7.21 12.03
N GLY A 91 -10.12 7.67 12.87
CA GLY A 91 -8.72 7.29 12.77
C GLY A 91 -8.47 5.91 13.37
N PHE A 92 -7.27 5.37 13.20
CA PHE A 92 -6.89 4.04 13.68
C PHE A 92 -6.86 3.90 15.21
N ASP A 93 -6.93 5.02 15.93
CA ASP A 93 -7.09 5.07 17.38
C ASP A 93 -8.56 5.15 17.85
N GLY A 94 -9.52 5.11 16.90
CA GLY A 94 -10.96 5.14 17.18
C GLY A 94 -11.54 6.54 17.34
N ARG A 95 -10.74 7.62 17.28
CA ARG A 95 -11.26 8.98 17.38
C ARG A 95 -11.94 9.39 16.07
N ALA A 96 -13.05 10.11 16.18
CA ALA A 96 -13.75 10.70 15.03
C ALA A 96 -12.85 11.69 14.29
N LEU A 97 -12.75 11.58 12.97
CA LEU A 97 -11.94 12.46 12.12
C LEU A 97 -12.61 13.81 11.87
N TYR A 98 -13.93 13.85 11.83
CA TYR A 98 -14.72 15.05 11.55
C TYR A 98 -15.31 15.66 12.81
N LEU A 99 -15.55 16.97 12.76
CA LEU A 99 -16.42 17.66 13.71
C LEU A 99 -17.85 17.08 13.61
N GLU A 100 -18.61 17.22 14.68
CA GLU A 100 -20.00 16.75 14.71
C GLU A 100 -20.83 17.40 13.59
N GLY A 101 -21.60 16.59 12.86
CA GLY A 101 -22.40 17.05 11.71
C GLY A 101 -21.60 17.45 10.47
N GLN A 102 -20.26 17.32 10.46
CA GLN A 102 -19.38 17.72 9.35
C GLN A 102 -18.84 16.55 8.54
N GLN A 103 -19.43 15.36 8.69
CA GLN A 103 -19.05 14.16 7.92
C GLN A 103 -19.41 14.33 6.43
N PRO A 104 -18.64 13.74 5.49
CA PRO A 104 -18.98 13.79 4.07
C PRO A 104 -20.26 13.01 3.78
N ASP A 105 -21.08 13.54 2.89
CA ASP A 105 -22.27 12.86 2.38
C ASP A 105 -21.96 12.07 1.08
N GLU A 106 -22.98 11.42 0.53
CA GLU A 106 -22.84 10.62 -0.70
C GLU A 106 -22.43 11.47 -1.91
N ALA A 107 -22.91 12.71 -2.01
CA ALA A 107 -22.57 13.61 -3.11
C ALA A 107 -21.09 14.02 -3.04
N GLU A 108 -20.60 14.33 -1.84
CA GLU A 108 -19.19 14.58 -1.60
C GLU A 108 -18.34 13.32 -1.85
N GLN A 109 -18.81 12.13 -1.49
CA GLN A 109 -18.12 10.88 -1.82
C GLN A 109 -17.90 10.74 -3.33
N GLN A 110 -18.95 10.95 -4.13
CA GLN A 110 -18.82 10.91 -5.60
C GLN A 110 -17.84 11.98 -6.10
N GLY A 111 -17.92 13.21 -5.57
CA GLY A 111 -16.99 14.28 -5.91
C GLY A 111 -15.53 13.94 -5.59
N ARG A 112 -15.26 13.33 -4.43
CA ARG A 112 -13.91 12.89 -4.02
C ARG A 112 -13.43 11.70 -4.86
N VAL A 113 -14.32 10.81 -5.26
CA VAL A 113 -14.00 9.72 -6.18
C VAL A 113 -13.52 10.29 -7.52
N GLU A 114 -14.24 11.23 -8.11
CA GLU A 114 -13.85 11.85 -9.38
C GLU A 114 -12.57 12.67 -9.27
N ALA A 115 -12.40 13.44 -8.18
CA ALA A 115 -11.28 14.36 -8.02
C ALA A 115 -9.95 13.68 -7.62
N TYR A 116 -10.02 12.58 -6.87
CA TYR A 116 -8.84 12.01 -6.20
C TYR A 116 -8.63 10.52 -6.50
N TRP A 117 -9.69 9.71 -6.39
CA TRP A 117 -9.60 8.26 -6.59
C TRP A 117 -9.41 7.91 -8.07
N ARG A 118 -10.29 8.43 -8.94
CA ARG A 118 -10.31 8.09 -10.37
C ARG A 118 -9.00 8.45 -11.07
N PRO A 119 -8.38 9.64 -10.86
CA PRO A 119 -7.11 9.96 -11.49
C PRO A 119 -5.97 9.03 -11.08
N TYR A 120 -5.92 8.62 -9.81
CA TYR A 120 -4.91 7.67 -9.32
C TYR A 120 -5.07 6.30 -9.98
N HIS A 121 -6.29 5.77 -9.97
CA HIS A 121 -6.61 4.46 -10.55
C HIS A 121 -6.47 4.43 -12.08
N GLN A 122 -6.76 5.53 -12.76
CA GLN A 122 -6.50 5.68 -14.20
C GLN A 122 -5.01 5.67 -14.51
N ALA A 123 -4.20 6.41 -13.74
CA ALA A 123 -2.75 6.42 -13.93
C ALA A 123 -2.12 5.04 -13.66
N LEU A 124 -2.55 4.36 -12.60
CA LEU A 124 -2.12 3.00 -12.27
C LEU A 124 -2.48 2.02 -13.40
N ALA A 125 -3.74 2.02 -13.84
CA ALA A 125 -4.20 1.12 -14.90
C ALA A 125 -3.51 1.38 -16.24
N ALA A 126 -3.33 2.65 -16.60
CA ALA A 126 -2.62 3.05 -17.82
C ALA A 126 -1.16 2.58 -17.81
N GLU A 127 -0.50 2.67 -16.66
CA GLU A 127 0.89 2.24 -16.51
C GLU A 127 1.04 0.73 -16.57
N LEU A 128 0.15 -0.04 -15.92
CA LEU A 128 0.11 -1.50 -16.07
C LEU A 128 -0.11 -1.91 -17.53
N THR A 129 -1.06 -1.25 -18.20
CA THR A 129 -1.34 -1.48 -19.62
C THR A 129 -0.11 -1.20 -20.48
N ARG A 130 0.57 -0.08 -20.24
CA ARG A 130 1.80 0.28 -20.95
C ARG A 130 2.90 -0.75 -20.73
N LEU A 131 3.14 -1.21 -19.51
CA LEU A 131 4.16 -2.23 -19.23
C LEU A 131 3.82 -3.56 -19.92
N ARG A 132 2.54 -3.98 -19.92
CA ARG A 132 2.09 -5.19 -20.61
C ARG A 132 2.25 -5.15 -22.13
N GLN A 133 2.38 -3.97 -22.76
CA GLN A 133 2.71 -3.88 -24.18
C GLN A 133 4.14 -4.37 -24.51
N PHE A 134 5.04 -4.37 -23.53
CA PHE A 134 6.45 -4.72 -23.72
C PHE A 134 6.86 -6.01 -23.02
N HIS A 135 6.07 -6.48 -22.05
CA HIS A 135 6.41 -7.61 -21.19
C HIS A 135 5.21 -8.53 -21.03
N ASP A 136 5.40 -9.84 -21.17
CA ASP A 136 4.34 -10.86 -21.06
C ASP A 136 3.70 -10.93 -19.68
N ARG A 137 4.50 -10.63 -18.64
CA ARG A 137 4.04 -10.52 -17.26
C ARG A 137 4.50 -9.20 -16.67
N VAL A 138 3.70 -8.66 -15.75
CA VAL A 138 4.00 -7.45 -14.99
C VAL A 138 3.67 -7.68 -13.52
N LEU A 139 4.50 -7.13 -12.65
CA LEU A 139 4.29 -7.11 -11.20
C LEU A 139 3.80 -5.73 -10.75
N LEU A 140 2.66 -5.72 -10.08
CA LEU A 140 2.20 -4.64 -9.22
C LEU A 140 2.62 -4.95 -7.78
N TRP A 141 3.57 -4.18 -7.26
CA TRP A 141 3.98 -4.25 -5.86
C TRP A 141 3.30 -3.15 -5.05
N GLU A 142 2.39 -3.52 -4.15
CA GLU A 142 1.68 -2.60 -3.27
C GLU A 142 2.46 -2.44 -1.96
N GLY A 143 3.16 -1.32 -1.81
CA GLY A 143 3.95 -1.03 -0.61
C GLY A 143 3.14 -0.26 0.42
N HIS A 144 3.07 -0.83 1.63
CA HIS A 144 2.31 -0.28 2.75
C HIS A 144 3.09 -0.33 4.05
N SER A 145 2.60 0.45 5.02
CA SER A 145 3.07 0.35 6.39
C SER A 145 2.01 0.75 7.41
N ILE A 146 2.09 0.16 8.59
CA ILE A 146 1.23 0.49 9.72
C ILE A 146 2.02 0.46 11.02
N ARG A 147 1.53 1.15 12.06
CA ARG A 147 2.07 1.04 13.41
C ARG A 147 2.10 -0.42 13.87
N SER A 148 3.19 -0.82 14.50
CA SER A 148 3.45 -2.17 15.00
C SER A 148 2.38 -2.67 15.97
N VAL A 149 1.73 -1.76 16.71
CA VAL A 149 0.60 -2.03 17.61
C VAL A 149 -0.58 -1.15 17.20
N CYS A 150 -1.67 -1.78 16.73
CA CYS A 150 -2.88 -1.09 16.32
C CYS A 150 -4.14 -1.88 16.74
N PRO A 151 -4.61 -1.70 17.99
CA PRO A 151 -5.67 -2.52 18.59
C PRO A 151 -7.00 -2.52 17.82
N MET A 152 -7.26 -1.48 17.03
CA MET A 152 -8.44 -1.42 16.14
C MET A 152 -8.46 -2.58 15.13
N PHE A 153 -7.29 -3.06 14.68
CA PHE A 153 -7.20 -4.02 13.58
C PHE A 153 -6.65 -5.38 13.97
N PHE A 154 -5.83 -5.47 15.01
CA PHE A 154 -5.20 -6.71 15.46
C PHE A 154 -4.74 -6.60 16.92
N GLU A 155 -4.64 -7.75 17.58
CA GLU A 155 -4.12 -7.87 18.94
C GLU A 155 -2.59 -7.95 18.94
N GLY A 156 -1.96 -7.39 19.98
CA GLY A 156 -0.50 -7.45 20.18
C GLY A 156 0.30 -6.70 19.12
N THR A 157 1.51 -7.19 18.85
CA THR A 157 2.45 -6.61 17.88
C THR A 157 2.44 -7.41 16.58
N LEU A 158 2.10 -6.75 15.47
CA LEU A 158 2.08 -7.33 14.13
C LEU A 158 3.47 -7.88 13.73
N SER A 159 3.52 -8.93 12.91
CA SER A 159 4.76 -9.33 12.24
C SER A 159 5.34 -8.17 11.43
N ASP A 160 6.66 -8.09 11.37
CA ASP A 160 7.37 -6.96 10.76
C ASP A 160 7.10 -6.85 9.25
N PHE A 161 7.07 -7.99 8.55
CA PHE A 161 6.71 -8.06 7.12
C PHE A 161 5.49 -8.96 6.89
N ASN A 162 4.46 -8.45 6.22
CA ASN A 162 3.25 -9.19 5.92
C ASN A 162 3.02 -9.17 4.41
N LEU A 163 3.28 -10.30 3.76
CA LEU A 163 2.98 -10.48 2.33
C LEU A 163 1.51 -10.79 2.13
N GLY A 164 0.89 -10.18 1.12
CA GLY A 164 -0.50 -10.42 0.74
C GLY A 164 -0.63 -10.70 -0.75
N THR A 165 -1.29 -11.79 -1.11
CA THR A 165 -1.57 -12.19 -2.52
C THR A 165 -3.04 -12.53 -2.75
N ALA A 166 -3.92 -11.92 -1.96
CA ALA A 166 -5.35 -12.18 -1.90
C ALA A 166 -5.67 -13.67 -1.70
N ASP A 167 -4.95 -14.34 -0.79
CA ASP A 167 -5.01 -15.80 -0.59
C ASP A 167 -4.67 -16.60 -1.86
N GLY A 168 -3.73 -16.08 -2.68
CA GLY A 168 -3.30 -16.69 -3.93
C GLY A 168 -4.10 -16.26 -5.17
N ALA A 169 -5.13 -15.42 -5.02
CA ALA A 169 -5.92 -14.96 -6.16
C ALA A 169 -5.24 -13.88 -7.01
N SER A 170 -4.34 -13.06 -6.43
CA SER A 170 -3.76 -11.91 -7.15
C SER A 170 -2.38 -12.20 -7.75
N ALA A 171 -1.74 -13.32 -7.42
CA ALA A 171 -0.40 -13.67 -7.89
C ALA A 171 -0.21 -15.19 -7.98
N SER A 172 0.74 -15.64 -8.80
CA SER A 172 1.05 -17.07 -8.92
C SER A 172 1.57 -17.65 -7.60
N GLY A 173 1.16 -18.88 -7.29
CA GLY A 173 1.69 -19.62 -6.13
C GLY A 173 3.20 -19.84 -6.21
N GLN A 174 3.79 -19.93 -7.42
CA GLN A 174 5.24 -20.05 -7.59
C GLN A 174 5.97 -18.76 -7.19
N LEU A 175 5.41 -17.60 -7.56
CA LEU A 175 5.95 -16.30 -7.15
C LEU A 175 5.89 -16.15 -5.62
N LEU A 176 4.74 -16.48 -5.02
CA LEU A 176 4.59 -16.44 -3.57
C LEU A 176 5.60 -17.38 -2.88
N ALA A 177 5.77 -18.60 -3.36
CA ALA A 177 6.74 -19.55 -2.80
C ALA A 177 8.18 -19.02 -2.85
N LYS A 178 8.59 -18.37 -3.96
CA LYS A 178 9.92 -17.75 -4.07
C LYS A 178 10.10 -16.59 -3.09
N LEU A 179 9.08 -15.75 -2.92
CA LEU A 179 9.10 -14.65 -1.95
C LEU A 179 9.19 -15.16 -0.50
N CYS A 180 8.43 -16.20 -0.16
CA CYS A 180 8.51 -16.85 1.15
C CYS A 180 9.89 -17.45 1.41
N ALA A 181 10.46 -18.17 0.43
CA ALA A 181 11.79 -18.75 0.55
C ALA A 181 12.87 -17.69 0.78
N GLU A 182 12.77 -16.51 0.13
CA GLU A 182 13.68 -15.39 0.37
C GLU A 182 13.51 -14.79 1.77
N LEU A 183 12.27 -14.67 2.26
CA LEU A 183 12.00 -14.22 3.64
C LEU A 183 12.48 -15.21 4.72
N ASP A 184 12.57 -16.49 4.40
CA ASP A 184 13.16 -17.52 5.27
C ASP A 184 14.70 -17.41 5.37
N GLN A 185 15.36 -16.69 4.46
CA GLN A 185 16.82 -16.50 4.50
C GLN A 185 17.29 -15.33 5.38
N GLN A 186 16.37 -14.55 5.94
CA GLN A 186 16.69 -13.43 6.83
C GLN A 186 16.26 -13.74 8.26
N ASP A 187 17.07 -13.32 9.23
CA ASP A 187 16.83 -13.56 10.66
C ASP A 187 16.42 -12.29 11.43
N GLY A 188 16.31 -11.15 10.74
CA GLY A 188 16.15 -9.84 11.37
C GLY A 188 14.70 -9.43 11.64
N TYR A 189 13.74 -10.03 10.93
CA TYR A 189 12.35 -9.61 10.89
C TYR A 189 11.40 -10.80 10.97
N ARG A 190 10.35 -10.68 11.77
CA ARG A 190 9.26 -11.66 11.78
C ARG A 190 8.41 -11.43 10.55
N TRP A 191 7.98 -12.49 9.90
CA TRP A 191 7.16 -12.36 8.70
C TRP A 191 6.01 -13.35 8.65
N VAL A 192 5.00 -13.03 7.85
CA VAL A 192 3.88 -13.92 7.54
C VAL A 192 3.38 -13.66 6.12
N ALA A 193 2.88 -14.69 5.45
CA ALA A 193 2.17 -14.55 4.17
C ALA A 193 0.67 -14.81 4.35
N ASN A 194 -0.15 -13.96 3.73
CA ASN A 194 -1.61 -13.98 3.79
C ASN A 194 -2.18 -14.08 5.22
N GLY A 195 -1.53 -13.40 6.17
CA GLY A 195 -1.98 -13.29 7.56
C GLY A 195 -3.12 -12.28 7.73
N ARG A 196 -2.86 -11.21 8.51
CA ARG A 196 -3.84 -10.12 8.71
C ARG A 196 -4.05 -9.29 7.46
N PHE A 197 -2.96 -9.00 6.74
CA PHE A 197 -2.92 -8.17 5.54
C PHE A 197 -2.74 -9.07 4.33
N LYS A 198 -3.85 -9.31 3.63
CA LYS A 198 -3.91 -10.27 2.52
C LYS A 198 -3.86 -9.59 1.15
N GLY A 199 -3.83 -8.27 1.05
CA GLY A 199 -4.07 -7.56 -0.21
C GLY A 199 -5.36 -6.75 -0.17
N GLY A 200 -5.24 -5.43 -0.33
CA GLY A 200 -6.33 -4.47 -0.39
C GLY A 200 -7.11 -4.49 -1.71
N TYR A 201 -7.87 -3.42 -1.97
CA TYR A 201 -8.63 -3.27 -3.20
C TYR A 201 -7.73 -3.28 -4.45
N ILE A 202 -6.62 -2.53 -4.44
CA ILE A 202 -5.71 -2.42 -5.59
C ILE A 202 -5.14 -3.80 -5.92
N THR A 203 -4.61 -4.51 -4.92
CA THR A 203 -4.09 -5.87 -5.10
C THR A 203 -5.14 -6.82 -5.71
N ARG A 204 -6.40 -6.76 -5.23
CA ARG A 204 -7.49 -7.64 -5.70
C ARG A 204 -8.04 -7.26 -7.06
N GLN A 205 -8.12 -5.97 -7.36
CA GLN A 205 -8.73 -5.45 -8.58
C GLN A 205 -7.78 -5.61 -9.78
N TYR A 206 -6.49 -5.37 -9.58
CA TYR A 206 -5.50 -5.35 -10.65
C TYR A 206 -4.69 -6.64 -10.74
N GLY A 207 -4.64 -7.45 -9.68
CA GLY A 207 -4.07 -8.80 -9.75
C GLY A 207 -4.95 -9.71 -10.59
N GLN A 208 -4.48 -10.01 -11.80
CA GLN A 208 -5.12 -10.87 -12.79
C GLN A 208 -4.04 -11.81 -13.36
N PRO A 209 -3.51 -12.75 -12.54
CA PRO A 209 -2.36 -13.56 -12.89
C PRO A 209 -2.58 -14.37 -14.18
N GLU A 210 -3.81 -14.75 -14.49
CA GLU A 210 -4.22 -15.43 -15.71
C GLU A 210 -4.06 -14.59 -16.98
N THR A 211 -4.03 -13.26 -16.87
CA THR A 211 -3.76 -12.33 -17.99
C THR A 211 -2.37 -11.70 -17.92
N GLY A 212 -1.53 -12.17 -16.98
CA GLY A 212 -0.14 -11.78 -16.82
C GLY A 212 0.09 -10.56 -15.93
N ILE A 213 -0.90 -10.11 -15.13
CA ILE A 213 -0.68 -9.09 -14.11
C ILE A 213 -0.69 -9.75 -12.74
N HIS A 214 0.47 -9.83 -12.09
CA HIS A 214 0.59 -10.31 -10.73
C HIS A 214 0.60 -9.12 -9.77
N ALA A 215 -0.17 -9.19 -8.69
CA ALA A 215 -0.16 -8.17 -7.65
C ALA A 215 0.19 -8.77 -6.29
N VAL A 216 1.14 -8.14 -5.59
CA VAL A 216 1.61 -8.53 -4.26
C VAL A 216 1.59 -7.30 -3.37
N GLN A 217 0.95 -7.40 -2.21
CA GLN A 217 1.05 -6.40 -1.14
C GLN A 217 2.19 -6.76 -0.20
N MET A 218 2.97 -5.75 0.20
CA MET A 218 3.89 -5.81 1.33
C MET A 218 3.46 -4.78 2.37
N GLU A 219 2.94 -5.25 3.49
CA GLU A 219 2.65 -4.43 4.66
C GLU A 219 3.79 -4.57 5.67
N MET A 220 4.46 -3.46 5.98
CA MET A 220 5.54 -3.42 6.97
C MET A 220 5.08 -2.78 8.28
N THR A 221 5.64 -3.18 9.41
CA THR A 221 5.51 -2.32 10.59
C THR A 221 6.39 -1.08 10.42
N GLN A 222 5.88 0.09 10.83
CA GLN A 222 6.62 1.35 10.77
C GLN A 222 7.88 1.30 11.65
N ALA A 223 7.84 0.54 12.74
CA ALA A 223 8.99 0.27 13.61
C ALA A 223 10.22 -0.27 12.87
N CYS A 224 10.05 -0.90 11.70
CA CYS A 224 11.14 -1.38 10.86
C CYS A 224 12.04 -0.26 10.30
N TYR A 225 11.57 0.99 10.23
CA TYR A 225 12.31 2.06 9.55
C TYR A 225 12.08 3.48 10.10
N MET A 226 11.24 3.65 11.13
CA MET A 226 10.95 4.94 11.74
C MET A 226 10.55 4.83 13.22
N ASP A 227 10.51 5.95 13.92
CA ASP A 227 9.81 6.05 15.21
C ASP A 227 8.32 6.28 14.93
N GLU A 228 7.47 5.41 15.47
CA GLU A 228 6.01 5.43 15.29
C GLU A 228 5.33 6.57 16.09
N ARG A 229 6.08 7.27 16.95
CA ARG A 229 5.58 8.38 17.74
C ARG A 229 5.68 9.69 16.95
N PRO A 230 4.66 10.58 17.01
CA PRO A 230 4.76 11.92 16.47
C PRO A 230 6.02 12.65 16.96
N PRO A 231 6.77 13.37 16.10
CA PRO A 231 6.41 13.77 14.73
C PRO A 231 6.84 12.75 13.64
N PHE A 232 6.88 11.46 13.98
CA PHE A 232 7.15 10.35 13.06
C PHE A 232 8.54 10.43 12.40
N PRO A 233 9.65 10.59 13.14
CA PRO A 233 10.96 10.74 12.53
C PRO A 233 11.42 9.46 11.82
N TRP A 234 11.97 9.63 10.61
CA TRP A 234 12.68 8.58 9.88
C TRP A 234 13.92 8.12 10.64
N ASP A 235 14.15 6.81 10.66
CA ASP A 235 15.32 6.19 11.27
C ASP A 235 16.14 5.46 10.21
N ALA A 236 17.24 6.07 9.77
CA ALA A 236 18.06 5.53 8.69
C ALA A 236 18.77 4.22 9.06
N GLU A 237 19.12 4.04 10.33
CA GLU A 237 19.82 2.85 10.81
C GLU A 237 18.89 1.64 10.85
N ARG A 238 17.62 1.83 11.23
CA ARG A 238 16.58 0.81 11.13
C ARG A 238 16.14 0.56 9.69
N ALA A 239 16.01 1.61 8.90
CA ALA A 239 15.53 1.51 7.53
C ALA A 239 16.47 0.75 6.60
N ALA A 240 17.79 0.96 6.71
CA ALA A 240 18.76 0.36 5.81
C ALA A 240 18.67 -1.19 5.72
N PRO A 241 18.68 -1.96 6.82
CA PRO A 241 18.51 -3.42 6.76
C PRO A 241 17.12 -3.83 6.23
N ALA A 242 16.05 -3.12 6.58
CA ALA A 242 14.72 -3.42 6.06
C ALA A 242 14.65 -3.20 4.54
N GLN A 243 15.25 -2.12 4.04
CA GLN A 243 15.36 -1.84 2.61
C GLN A 243 16.15 -2.93 1.87
N GLN A 244 17.20 -3.48 2.48
CA GLN A 244 17.96 -4.58 1.88
C GLN A 244 17.11 -5.84 1.71
N VAL A 245 16.28 -6.19 2.71
CA VAL A 245 15.37 -7.34 2.59
C VAL A 245 14.34 -7.09 1.48
N VAL A 246 13.69 -5.93 1.49
CA VAL A 246 12.68 -5.60 0.46
C VAL A 246 13.30 -5.50 -0.94
N ALA A 247 14.53 -5.00 -1.07
CA ALA A 247 15.26 -4.98 -2.33
C ALA A 247 15.41 -6.40 -2.91
N LYS A 248 15.87 -7.36 -2.10
CA LYS A 248 16.01 -8.76 -2.52
C LYS A 248 14.67 -9.38 -2.91
N LEU A 249 13.60 -9.09 -2.17
CA LEU A 249 12.25 -9.56 -2.54
C LEU A 249 11.80 -9.03 -3.90
N LEU A 250 12.02 -7.73 -4.15
CA LEU A 250 11.72 -7.11 -5.43
C LEU A 250 12.57 -7.71 -6.56
N GLU A 251 13.86 -7.97 -6.33
CA GLU A 251 14.76 -8.63 -7.28
C GLU A 251 14.32 -10.06 -7.61
N VAL A 252 13.99 -10.87 -6.59
CA VAL A 252 13.47 -12.24 -6.76
C VAL A 252 12.16 -12.23 -7.55
N ALA A 253 11.25 -11.33 -7.19
CA ALA A 253 9.96 -11.22 -7.86
C ALA A 253 10.13 -10.76 -9.31
N LEU A 254 10.96 -9.75 -9.55
CA LEU A 254 11.26 -9.23 -10.89
C LEU A 254 11.94 -10.29 -11.76
N GLY A 255 12.88 -11.05 -11.20
CA GLY A 255 13.52 -12.18 -11.89
C GLY A 255 12.49 -13.21 -12.34
N TRP A 256 11.61 -13.65 -11.44
CA TRP A 256 10.56 -14.62 -11.79
C TRP A 256 9.56 -14.09 -12.84
N ILE A 257 9.21 -12.80 -12.77
CA ILE A 257 8.31 -12.15 -13.73
C ILE A 257 8.93 -12.07 -15.13
N SER A 258 10.24 -11.83 -15.18
CA SER A 258 10.99 -11.62 -16.42
C SER A 258 11.42 -12.91 -17.10
N GLU A 259 11.35 -14.06 -16.42
CA GLU A 259 11.50 -15.37 -17.05
C GLU A 259 10.46 -15.49 -18.20
N SER A 260 10.85 -16.03 -19.36
CA SER A 260 9.86 -16.32 -20.40
C SER A 260 8.94 -17.45 -19.92
N ALA A 261 7.64 -17.35 -20.19
CA ALA A 261 6.75 -18.50 -20.06
C ALA A 261 7.20 -19.52 -21.13
N GLY A 262 8.03 -20.48 -20.72
CA GLY A 262 8.47 -21.58 -21.57
C GLY A 262 7.33 -22.49 -22.00
#